data_AF-A0A3B5QJN3-F1
#
_entry.id   AF-A0A3B5QJN3-F1
#
_cell.length_a   1.000
_cell.length_b   1.000
_cell.length_c   1.000
_cell.angle_alpha   90.00
_cell.angle_beta   90.00
_cell.angle_gamma   90.00
#
_symmetry.space_group_name_H-M   'P 1'
#
loop_
_entity.id
_entity.type
_entity.pdbx_description
1 polymer ?
#
loop_
_entity_poly.entity_id
_entity_poly.type
_entity_poly.pdbx_seq_one_letter_code
_entity_poly.pdbx_strand_id
1 'polypeptide(L)' 'ESRCSFTSRGANLFSCPGDESLALCISEDCGMGAGIAAMFKKKFGRVSELKEQSEVLCNTMLISYIIVGE' A
#
# COMPACT_ATOMS: atom_id res chain seq x y z
N GLU A 1 13.85 16.25 18.56
CA GLU A 1 14.21 15.56 17.31
C GLU A 1 13.50 14.21 17.28
N SER A 2 12.72 13.91 16.25
CA SER A 2 12.02 12.63 16.13
C SER A 2 12.99 11.57 15.62
N ARG A 3 13.23 10.52 16.40
CA ARG A 3 14.08 9.40 15.98
C ARG A 3 13.25 8.40 15.19
N CYS A 4 13.54 8.27 13.90
CA CYS A 4 13.06 7.17 13.08
C CYS A 4 13.97 5.95 13.29
N SER A 5 13.40 4.75 13.27
CA SER A 5 14.16 3.50 13.33
C SER A 5 13.71 2.57 12.22
N PHE A 6 14.65 1.83 11.65
CA PHE A 6 14.39 0.85 10.60
C PHE A 6 14.58 -0.55 11.18
N THR A 7 13.56 -1.40 11.03
CA THR A 7 13.63 -2.81 11.43
C THR A 7 13.18 -3.69 10.26
N SER A 8 13.91 -4.77 9.99
CA SER A 8 13.49 -5.79 9.04
C SER A 8 12.95 -6.99 9.82
N ARG A 9 11.78 -7.50 9.40
CA ARG A 9 11.13 -8.65 10.03
C ARG A 9 10.91 -9.73 8.98
N GLY A 10 11.42 -10.94 9.23
CA GLY A 10 11.16 -12.12 8.41
C GLY A 10 9.80 -12.74 8.74
N ALA A 11 8.72 -12.02 8.48
CA ALA A 11 7.35 -12.45 8.78
C ALA A 11 6.41 -12.10 7.62
N ASN A 12 5.16 -12.56 7.71
CA ASN A 12 4.13 -12.15 6.76
C ASN A 12 3.81 -10.66 6.96
N LEU A 13 3.97 -9.85 5.91
CA LEU A 13 3.65 -8.41 5.90
C LEU A 13 2.21 -8.13 6.34
N PHE A 14 1.29 -9.03 6.02
CA PHE A 14 -0.13 -8.89 6.34
C PHE A 14 -0.50 -9.30 7.77
N SER A 15 0.48 -9.77 8.55
CA SER A 15 0.37 -10.04 9.99
C SER A 15 0.82 -8.86 10.84
N CYS A 16 1.17 -7.72 10.23
CA CYS A 16 1.36 -6.47 10.96
C CYS A 16 0.09 -6.15 11.78
N PRO A 17 0.25 -5.63 13.01
CA PRO A 17 -0.87 -5.22 13.84
C PRO A 17 -1.67 -4.10 13.14
N GLY A 18 -2.96 -3.99 13.49
CA GLY A 18 -3.90 -3.14 12.76
C GLY A 18 -3.58 -1.65 12.78
N ASP A 19 -2.81 -1.21 13.77
CA ASP A 19 -2.33 0.16 13.99
C ASP A 19 -1.15 0.56 13.08
N GLU A 20 -0.56 -0.39 12.34
CA GLU A 20 0.52 -0.13 11.38
C GLU A 20 -0.02 0.07 9.94
N SER A 21 0.50 1.10 9.25
CA SER A 21 0.20 1.34 7.83
C SER A 21 1.17 0.63 6.88
N LEU A 22 0.66 0.13 5.74
CA LEU A 22 1.39 -0.71 4.79
C LEU A 22 1.58 -0.08 3.40
N ALA A 23 2.71 0.58 3.14
CA ALA A 23 2.97 1.16 1.83
C ALA A 23 3.40 0.13 0.77
N LEU A 24 2.96 0.33 -0.49
CA LEU A 24 3.38 -0.45 -1.65
C LEU A 24 3.45 0.47 -2.87
N CYS A 25 4.50 0.35 -3.69
CA CYS A 25 4.53 1.00 -5.00
C CYS A 25 3.79 0.13 -6.04
N ILE A 26 2.89 0.73 -6.82
CA ILE A 26 2.18 0.09 -7.92
C ILE A 26 2.27 0.97 -9.18
N SER A 27 2.00 0.38 -10.35
CA SER A 27 1.95 1.08 -11.63
C SER A 27 0.74 2.02 -11.71
N GLU A 28 0.84 3.04 -12.57
CA GLU A 28 -0.20 4.06 -12.80
C GLU A 28 -1.55 3.46 -13.22
N ASP A 29 -1.53 2.43 -14.05
CA ASP A 29 -2.74 1.71 -14.49
C ASP A 29 -3.44 0.94 -13.35
N CYS A 30 -2.86 0.96 -12.14
CA CYS A 30 -3.28 0.20 -10.97
C CYS A 30 -3.42 -1.30 -11.29
N GLY A 31 -2.57 -1.79 -12.20
CA GLY A 31 -2.48 -3.17 -12.67
C GLY A 31 -1.88 -4.10 -11.61
N MET A 32 -2.55 -4.27 -10.47
CA MET A 32 -2.12 -5.12 -9.35
C MET A 32 -2.31 -6.62 -9.65
N GLY A 33 -1.75 -7.10 -10.76
CA GLY A 33 -1.95 -8.47 -11.29
C GLY A 33 -0.91 -9.50 -10.83
N ALA A 34 0.22 -9.07 -10.26
CA ALA A 34 1.32 -9.95 -9.91
C ALA A 34 1.94 -9.65 -8.53
N GLY A 35 2.74 -10.59 -8.03
CA GLY A 35 3.53 -10.43 -6.81
C GLY A 35 2.72 -10.04 -5.57
N ILE A 36 3.33 -9.20 -4.72
CA ILE A 36 2.69 -8.69 -3.50
C ILE A 36 1.48 -7.80 -3.82
N ALA A 37 1.48 -7.09 -4.94
CA ALA A 37 0.35 -6.26 -5.39
C ALA A 37 -0.92 -7.09 -5.60
N ALA A 38 -0.81 -8.28 -6.20
CA ALA A 38 -1.95 -9.18 -6.35
C ALA A 38 -2.54 -9.61 -5.00
N MET A 39 -1.69 -9.77 -3.97
CA MET A 39 -2.15 -10.08 -2.61
C MET A 39 -2.84 -8.90 -1.96
N PHE A 40 -2.34 -7.66 -2.11
CA PHE A 40 -3.01 -6.45 -1.66
C PHE A 40 -4.38 -6.29 -2.32
N LYS A 41 -4.48 -6.52 -3.64
CA LYS A 41 -5.74 -6.49 -4.38
C LYS A 41 -6.74 -7.51 -3.84
N LYS A 42 -6.30 -8.73 -3.53
CA LYS A 42 -7.16 -9.77 -2.95
C LYS A 42 -7.59 -9.47 -1.51
N LYS A 43 -6.69 -8.91 -0.68
CA LYS A 43 -6.96 -8.66 0.74
C LYS A 43 -7.83 -7.43 0.97
N PHE A 44 -7.55 -6.32 0.27
CA PHE A 44 -8.24 -5.05 0.48
C PHE A 44 -9.30 -4.76 -0.58
N GLY A 45 -9.10 -5.16 -1.85
CA GLY A 45 -10.12 -5.03 -2.90
C GLY A 45 -10.44 -3.59 -3.36
N ARG A 46 -9.87 -2.55 -2.75
CA ARG A 46 -10.20 -1.12 -2.98
C ARG A 46 -9.58 -0.52 -4.26
N VAL A 47 -9.44 -1.29 -5.34
CA VAL A 47 -8.78 -0.85 -6.58
C VAL A 47 -9.54 0.30 -7.26
N SER A 48 -10.87 0.33 -7.19
CA SER A 48 -11.68 1.39 -7.79
C SER A 48 -11.41 2.75 -7.14
N GLU A 49 -11.30 2.79 -5.81
CA GLU A 49 -10.99 4.01 -5.06
C GLU A 49 -9.56 4.50 -5.35
N LEU A 50 -8.60 3.60 -5.53
CA LEU A 50 -7.25 3.98 -5.94
C LEU A 50 -7.25 4.66 -7.32
N LYS A 51 -8.05 4.14 -8.26
CA LYS A 51 -8.15 4.74 -9.59
C LYS A 51 -8.75 6.14 -9.52
N GLU A 52 -9.78 6.32 -8.70
CA GLU A 52 -10.37 7.64 -8.45
C GLU A 52 -9.37 8.62 -7.82
N GLN A 53 -8.53 8.16 -6.88
CA GLN A 53 -7.45 8.98 -6.30
C GLN A 53 -6.31 9.27 -7.28
N SER A 54 -5.99 8.33 -8.18
CA SER A 54 -4.93 8.49 -9.20
C SER A 54 -5.27 9.58 -10.21
N GLU A 55 -6.54 9.78 -10.54
CA GLU A 55 -7.00 10.87 -11.40
C GLU A 55 -6.74 12.25 -10.75
N VAL A 56 -6.70 12.30 -9.41
CA VAL A 56 -6.46 13.53 -8.63
C VAL A 56 -4.97 13.74 -8.34
N LEU A 57 -4.20 12.66 -8.14
CA LEU A 57 -2.77 12.67 -7.86
C LEU A 57 -1.94 12.58 -9.14
N CYS A 58 -1.97 13.67 -9.89
CA CYS A 58 -1.23 13.91 -11.12
C CYS A 58 0.27 13.51 -11.03
N ASN A 59 0.70 12.55 -11.87
CA ASN A 59 2.07 12.32 -12.36
C ASN A 59 3.20 11.90 -11.40
N THR A 60 2.94 11.40 -10.18
CA THR A 60 4.01 10.80 -9.36
C THR A 60 3.61 9.42 -8.84
N MET A 61 4.27 8.40 -9.42
CA MET A 61 4.23 7.00 -9.03
C MET A 61 4.67 6.82 -7.58
N LEU A 62 3.76 6.95 -6.62
CA LEU A 62 3.93 6.51 -5.23
C LEU A 62 2.54 6.51 -4.53
N ILE A 63 1.63 5.64 -4.98
CA ILE A 63 0.40 5.41 -4.19
C ILE A 63 0.77 4.57 -2.98
N SER A 64 1.19 5.24 -1.91
CA SER A 64 1.42 4.61 -0.61
C SER A 64 0.06 4.18 -0.07
N TYR A 65 -0.21 2.87 0.01
CA TYR A 65 -1.35 2.34 0.74
C TYR A 65 -1.19 2.66 2.24
N ILE A 66 -1.63 3.82 2.70
CA ILE A 66 -1.71 4.10 4.13
C ILE A 66 -3.05 3.54 4.59
N ILE A 67 -3.09 2.25 4.95
CA ILE A 67 -4.18 1.74 5.79
C ILE A 67 -3.90 2.34 7.17
N VAL A 68 -4.55 3.46 7.48
CA VAL A 68 -4.64 3.92 8.87
C VAL A 68 -5.55 2.91 9.56
N GLY A 69 -5.00 2.15 10.50
CA GLY A 69 -5.81 1.32 11.38
C GLY A 69 -6.87 2.15 12.08
N GLU A 70 -8.09 1.61 12.20
CA GLU A 70 -8.96 1.99 13.32
C GLU A 70 -8.39 1.47 14.64
#